data_AF-A0A519R458-F1
#
_entry.id   AF-A0A519R458-F1
#
_cell.length_a   1.000
_cell.length_b   1.000
_cell.length_c   1.000
_cell.angle_alpha   90.00
_cell.angle_beta   90.00
_cell.angle_gamma   90.00
#
_symmetry.space_group_name_H-M   'P 1'
#
loop_
_entity.id
_entity.type
_entity.pdbx_description
1 polymer ?
#
loop_
_entity_poly.entity_id
_entity_poly.type
_entity_poly.pdbx_seq_one_letter_code
_entity_poly.pdbx_strand_id
1 'polypeptide(L)'
;MKNKQIIIGGIFSLLTITAMDAQNTPHLDKKKPIEERITLLMKEMTLEEKVGQMNQYNGFWDVTGPAPKGGNAELKYEHLRKGWVGSMLTVRGVKEVRAVQKIAVEETRLGIPLIIGFDVIHG
;
A
#
# COMPACT_ATOMS: atom_id res chain seq x y z
N MET A 1 13.26 -27.90 -39.93
CA MET A 1 12.54 -26.60 -39.73
C MET A 1 11.19 -26.76 -39.02
N LYS A 2 10.37 -27.78 -39.31
CA LYS A 2 9.08 -28.01 -38.66
C LYS A 2 9.14 -28.14 -37.12
N ASN A 3 10.14 -28.84 -36.58
CA ASN A 3 10.24 -29.07 -35.13
C ASN A 3 10.58 -27.80 -34.32
N LYS A 4 11.29 -26.83 -34.92
CA LYS A 4 11.57 -25.52 -34.28
C LYS A 4 10.31 -24.67 -34.17
N GLN A 5 9.40 -24.72 -35.14
CA GLN A 5 8.13 -23.99 -35.09
C GLN A 5 7.17 -24.55 -34.04
N ILE A 6 7.17 -25.88 -33.83
CA ILE A 6 6.37 -26.53 -32.78
C ILE A 6 6.88 -26.14 -31.38
N ILE A 7 8.19 -26.11 -31.17
CA ILE A 7 8.79 -25.69 -29.89
C ILE A 7 8.50 -24.20 -29.60
N ILE A 8 8.60 -23.34 -30.62
CA ILE A 8 8.30 -21.90 -30.47
C ILE A 8 6.81 -21.68 -30.18
N GLY A 9 5.89 -22.41 -30.84
CA GLY A 9 4.46 -22.34 -30.57
C GLY A 9 4.07 -22.85 -29.18
N GLY A 10 4.71 -23.92 -28.70
CA GLY A 10 4.49 -24.45 -27.34
C GLY A 10 4.96 -23.49 -26.24
N ILE A 11 6.10 -22.82 -26.44
CA ILE A 11 6.61 -21.79 -25.51
C ILE A 11 5.69 -20.56 -25.50
N PHE A 12 5.16 -20.15 -26.66
CA PHE A 12 4.23 -19.02 -26.76
C PHE A 12 2.88 -19.33 -26.08
N SER A 13 2.39 -20.57 -26.21
CA SER A 13 1.17 -21.04 -25.52
C SER A 13 1.33 -21.15 -24.01
N LEU A 14 2.53 -21.47 -23.51
CA LEU A 14 2.81 -21.52 -22.08
C LEU A 14 2.84 -20.12 -21.45
N LEU A 15 3.37 -19.13 -22.18
CA LEU A 15 3.42 -17.71 -21.79
C LEU A 15 2.03 -17.06 -21.71
N THR A 16 1.07 -17.48 -22.55
CA THR A 16 -0.29 -16.94 -22.53
C THR A 16 -1.11 -17.44 -21.33
N ILE A 17 -0.84 -18.65 -20.81
CA ILE A 17 -1.57 -19.19 -19.66
C ILE A 17 -1.11 -18.49 -18.36
N THR A 18 0.17 -18.17 -18.22
CA THR A 18 0.70 -17.45 -17.04
C THR A 18 0.30 -15.97 -16.99
N ALA A 19 -0.21 -15.40 -18.08
CA ALA A 19 -0.63 -13.99 -18.13
C ALA A 19 -2.09 -13.77 -17.68
N MET A 20 -2.89 -14.84 -17.53
CA MET A 20 -4.30 -14.72 -17.14
C MET A 20 -4.51 -14.59 -15.62
N ASP A 21 -3.51 -14.93 -14.80
CA ASP A 21 -3.52 -14.67 -13.35
C ASP A 21 -2.99 -13.26 -13.02
N ALA A 22 -3.42 -12.25 -13.78
CA ALA A 22 -3.30 -10.87 -13.31
C ALA A 22 -4.07 -10.78 -11.98
N GLN A 23 -3.38 -10.44 -10.87
CA GLN A 23 -3.91 -10.47 -9.50
C GLN A 23 -5.32 -9.90 -9.41
N ASN A 24 -6.31 -10.80 -9.39
CA ASN A 24 -7.68 -10.44 -9.15
C ASN A 24 -7.78 -10.12 -7.65
N THR A 25 -7.74 -8.83 -7.29
CA THR A 25 -7.78 -8.33 -5.91
C THR A 25 -9.24 -8.08 -5.52
N PRO A 26 -9.94 -9.05 -4.89
CA PRO A 26 -11.39 -8.99 -4.78
C PRO A 26 -11.86 -7.84 -3.87
N HIS A 27 -11.01 -7.43 -2.93
CA HIS A 27 -11.26 -6.27 -2.06
C HIS A 27 -11.25 -4.92 -2.80
N LEU A 28 -10.65 -4.84 -4.00
CA LEU A 28 -10.64 -3.65 -4.85
C LEU A 28 -11.82 -3.57 -5.83
N ASP A 29 -12.63 -4.62 -5.96
CA ASP A 29 -13.79 -4.64 -6.85
C ASP A 29 -14.89 -3.70 -6.34
N LYS A 30 -15.04 -2.54 -6.99
CA LYS A 30 -16.02 -1.51 -6.64
C LYS A 30 -17.48 -1.95 -6.85
N LYS A 31 -17.74 -3.07 -7.53
CA LYS A 31 -19.10 -3.61 -7.72
C LYS A 31 -19.60 -4.39 -6.50
N LYS A 32 -18.70 -4.83 -5.62
CA LYS A 32 -19.04 -5.53 -4.38
C LYS A 32 -19.47 -4.54 -3.28
N PRO A 33 -20.37 -4.95 -2.37
CA PRO A 33 -20.68 -4.17 -1.16
C PRO A 33 -19.42 -3.81 -0.37
N ILE A 34 -19.43 -2.64 0.27
CA ILE A 34 -18.29 -2.15 1.05
C ILE A 34 -17.89 -3.16 2.15
N GLU A 35 -18.86 -3.71 2.88
CA GLU A 35 -18.62 -4.69 3.95
C GLU A 35 -17.95 -5.98 3.44
N GLU A 36 -18.33 -6.43 2.24
CA GLU A 36 -17.70 -7.59 1.61
C GLU A 36 -16.23 -7.28 1.28
N ARG A 37 -15.96 -6.11 0.72
CA ARG A 37 -14.60 -5.66 0.38
C ARG A 37 -13.72 -5.52 1.61
N ILE A 38 -14.26 -4.97 2.71
CA ILE A 38 -13.56 -4.87 4.01
C ILE A 38 -13.25 -6.28 4.53
N THR A 39 -14.24 -7.17 4.52
CA THR A 39 -14.05 -8.56 4.97
C THR A 39 -12.98 -9.28 4.17
N LEU A 40 -12.94 -9.07 2.85
CA LEU A 40 -11.91 -9.63 1.97
C LEU A 40 -10.52 -9.05 2.28
N LEU A 41 -10.40 -7.72 2.44
CA LEU A 41 -9.14 -7.06 2.81
C LEU A 41 -8.61 -7.55 4.17
N MET A 42 -9.48 -7.60 5.20
CA MET A 42 -9.14 -8.12 6.52
C MET A 42 -8.72 -9.60 6.48
N LYS A 43 -9.27 -10.34 5.51
CA LYS A 43 -8.84 -11.66 5.00
C LYS A 43 -7.33 -11.74 4.77
N GLU A 44 -6.84 -10.78 4.01
CA GLU A 44 -5.49 -10.75 3.46
C GLU A 44 -4.44 -10.20 4.44
N MET A 45 -4.87 -9.50 5.50
CA MET A 45 -3.99 -8.84 6.47
C MET A 45 -3.40 -9.79 7.51
N THR A 46 -2.13 -9.56 7.88
CA THR A 46 -1.50 -10.16 9.06
C THR A 46 -2.02 -9.52 10.36
N LEU A 47 -1.67 -10.09 11.51
CA LEU A 47 -2.04 -9.51 12.80
C LEU A 47 -1.38 -8.14 13.01
N GLU A 48 -0.11 -8.01 12.63
CA GLU A 48 0.67 -6.78 12.77
C GLU A 48 0.10 -5.64 11.91
N GLU A 49 -0.34 -5.94 10.69
CA GLU A 49 -0.99 -4.95 9.83
C GLU A 49 -2.36 -4.52 10.40
N LYS A 50 -3.12 -5.45 10.99
CA LYS A 50 -4.40 -5.13 11.66
C LYS A 50 -4.17 -4.21 12.86
N VAL A 51 -3.17 -4.51 13.69
CA VAL A 51 -2.75 -3.64 14.80
C VAL A 51 -2.26 -2.31 14.25
N GLY A 52 -1.53 -2.32 13.13
CA GLY A 52 -1.05 -1.15 12.43
C GLY A 52 -2.16 -0.18 12.01
N GLN A 53 -3.31 -0.69 11.56
CA GLN A 53 -4.47 0.15 11.22
C GLN A 53 -5.01 0.94 12.43
N MET A 54 -4.77 0.46 13.66
CA MET A 54 -5.17 1.13 14.90
C MET A 54 -4.12 2.14 15.40
N ASN A 55 -2.98 2.25 14.72
CA ASN A 55 -1.88 3.13 15.12
C ASN A 55 -1.97 4.49 14.42
N GLN A 56 -1.86 5.57 15.19
CA GLN A 56 -1.86 6.94 14.72
C GLN A 56 -0.57 7.64 15.13
N TYR A 57 0.16 8.19 14.16
CA TYR A 57 1.33 9.02 14.42
C TYR A 57 1.05 10.50 14.22
N ASN A 58 1.76 11.31 15.00
CA ASN A 58 1.89 12.73 14.71
C ASN A 58 2.88 12.94 13.55
N GLY A 59 2.53 13.84 12.64
CA GLY A 59 3.33 14.27 11.51
C GLY A 59 4.52 15.07 12.01
N PHE A 60 5.71 14.47 11.90
CA PHE A 60 6.98 15.08 12.26
C PHE A 60 8.05 14.61 11.29
N TRP A 61 8.43 15.46 10.34
CA TRP A 61 9.62 15.37 9.46
C TRP A 61 9.42 16.24 8.22
N ASP A 62 10.52 16.62 7.56
CA ASP A 62 10.47 17.04 6.16
C ASP A 62 10.32 15.78 5.29
N VAL A 63 9.08 15.49 4.89
CA VAL A 63 8.69 14.30 4.12
C VAL A 63 9.43 14.20 2.79
N THR A 64 9.89 15.33 2.30
CA THR A 64 10.49 15.48 0.99
C THR A 64 12.02 15.42 1.02
N GLY A 65 12.62 15.36 2.21
CA GLY A 65 14.05 15.21 2.43
C GLY A 65 14.53 13.75 2.38
N PRO A 66 15.83 13.50 2.62
CA PRO A 66 16.36 12.14 2.73
C PRO A 66 15.73 11.40 3.92
N ALA A 67 15.67 10.06 3.82
CA ALA A 67 15.17 9.22 4.91
C ALA A 67 15.89 9.55 6.23
N PRO A 68 15.16 9.65 7.35
CA PRO A 68 15.74 9.99 8.64
C PRO A 68 16.75 8.94 9.10
N LYS A 69 17.81 9.38 9.78
CA LYS A 69 18.84 8.51 10.36
C LYS A 69 18.81 8.66 11.88
N GLY A 70 18.54 7.57 12.58
CA GLY A 70 18.52 7.51 14.04
C GLY A 70 17.22 7.99 14.69
N GLY A 71 17.00 7.48 15.90
CA GLY A 71 15.96 7.94 16.82
C GLY A 71 14.52 7.64 16.37
N ASN A 72 13.57 8.37 16.94
CA ASN A 72 12.14 8.13 16.74
C ASN A 72 11.66 8.38 15.30
N ALA A 73 12.35 9.23 14.54
CA ALA A 73 11.96 9.54 13.16
C ALA A 73 12.24 8.34 12.22
N GLU A 74 13.40 7.69 12.36
CA GLU A 74 13.74 6.47 11.64
C GLU A 74 12.75 5.34 11.96
N LEU A 75 12.43 5.12 13.23
CA LEU A 75 11.46 4.09 13.63
C LEU A 75 10.07 4.33 13.02
N LYS A 76 9.58 5.58 13.04
CA LYS A 76 8.28 5.93 12.44
C LYS A 76 8.28 5.72 10.92
N TYR A 77 9.37 6.07 10.25
CA TYR A 77 9.54 5.85 8.82
C TYR A 77 9.52 4.35 8.48
N GLU A 78 10.23 3.53 9.25
CA GLU A 78 10.21 2.06 9.12
C GLU A 78 8.81 1.49 9.35
N HIS A 79 8.09 1.95 10.38
CA HIS A 79 6.72 1.51 10.64
C HIS A 79 5.77 1.87 9.51
N LEU A 80 5.92 3.05 8.92
CA LEU A 80 5.14 3.47 7.76
C LEU A 80 5.36 2.53 6.57
N ARG A 81 6.62 2.21 6.23
CA ARG A 81 6.97 1.28 5.15
C ARG A 81 6.51 -0.16 5.41
N LYS A 82 6.38 -0.55 6.67
CA LYS A 82 5.83 -1.87 7.06
C LYS A 82 4.31 -1.94 7.02
N GLY A 83 3.61 -0.84 6.75
CA GLY A 83 2.14 -0.79 6.81
C GLY A 83 1.59 -0.83 8.24
N TRP A 84 2.38 -0.39 9.23
CA TRP A 84 2.02 -0.40 10.65
C TRP A 84 1.43 0.92 11.15
N VAL A 85 0.94 1.75 10.25
CA VAL A 85 0.37 3.07 10.55
C VAL A 85 -0.91 3.22 9.73
N GLY A 86 -2.04 3.40 10.41
CA GLY A 86 -3.34 3.62 9.76
C GLY A 86 -3.63 5.09 9.49
N SER A 87 -3.08 5.98 10.33
CA SER A 87 -3.35 7.42 10.22
C SER A 87 -2.20 8.29 10.70
N MET A 88 -2.19 9.53 10.20
CA MET A 88 -1.28 10.57 10.63
C MET A 88 -2.00 11.89 10.92
N LEU A 89 -1.60 12.57 12.01
CA LEU A 89 -2.09 13.90 12.36
C LEU A 89 -1.10 14.99 11.93
N THR A 90 -1.58 16.13 11.44
CA THR A 90 -0.74 17.34 11.26
C THR A 90 0.38 17.20 10.21
N VAL A 91 0.26 16.29 9.25
CA VAL A 91 1.11 16.30 8.04
C VAL A 91 0.63 17.41 7.11
N ARG A 92 1.31 18.57 7.12
CA ARG A 92 0.87 19.77 6.40
C ARG A 92 1.57 19.92 5.05
N GLY A 93 0.79 20.34 4.05
CA GLY A 93 1.27 20.64 2.70
C GLY A 93 1.01 19.50 1.71
N VAL A 94 0.66 19.87 0.47
CA VAL A 94 0.26 18.90 -0.57
C VAL A 94 1.43 17.97 -0.95
N LYS A 95 2.66 18.50 -0.95
CA LYS A 95 3.85 17.71 -1.32
C LYS A 95 4.13 16.64 -0.26
N GLU A 96 4.01 17.02 1.01
CA GLU A 96 4.25 16.20 2.18
C GLU A 96 3.18 15.12 2.31
N VAL A 97 1.90 15.49 2.20
CA VAL A 97 0.78 14.53 2.19
C VAL A 97 0.94 13.53 1.05
N ARG A 98 1.31 13.99 -0.16
CA ARG A 98 1.52 13.12 -1.30
C ARG A 98 2.67 12.15 -1.06
N ALA A 99 3.77 12.61 -0.48
CA ALA A 99 4.94 11.77 -0.27
C ALA A 99 4.69 10.68 0.80
N VAL A 100 3.99 10.96 1.91
CA VAL A 100 3.60 9.90 2.86
C VAL A 100 2.60 8.91 2.25
N GLN A 101 1.64 9.40 1.47
CA GLN A 101 0.67 8.52 0.80
C GLN A 101 1.34 7.63 -0.24
N LYS A 102 2.34 8.17 -0.95
CA LYS A 102 3.12 7.39 -1.91
C LYS A 102 3.79 6.20 -1.24
N ILE A 103 4.40 6.41 -0.07
CA ILE A 103 4.98 5.32 0.73
C ILE A 103 3.90 4.29 1.10
N ALA A 104 2.79 4.73 1.68
CA ALA A 104 1.73 3.85 2.13
C ALA A 104 1.14 3.00 0.99
N VAL A 105 0.92 3.61 -0.18
CA VAL A 105 0.27 2.95 -1.33
C VAL A 105 1.25 2.12 -2.17
N GLU A 106 2.48 2.61 -2.39
CA GLU A 106 3.42 1.99 -3.34
C GLU A 106 4.45 1.07 -2.69
N GLU A 107 4.74 1.25 -1.39
CA GLU A 107 5.83 0.54 -0.72
C GLU A 107 5.36 -0.47 0.34
N THR A 108 4.06 -0.48 0.69
CA THR A 108 3.49 -1.47 1.62
C THR A 108 2.82 -2.61 0.88
N ARG A 109 2.73 -3.78 1.52
CA ARG A 109 2.25 -5.03 0.89
C ARG A 109 0.82 -4.94 0.32
N LEU A 110 -0.07 -4.24 1.01
CA LEU A 110 -1.49 -4.12 0.64
C LEU A 110 -1.86 -2.74 0.09
N GLY A 111 -0.93 -1.78 0.09
CA GLY A 111 -1.16 -0.44 -0.46
C GLY A 111 -2.30 0.33 0.22
N ILE A 112 -2.59 0.06 1.50
CA ILE A 112 -3.69 0.69 2.22
C ILE A 112 -3.33 2.16 2.46
N PRO A 113 -4.13 3.14 1.99
CA PRO A 113 -3.83 4.56 2.15
C PRO A 113 -4.00 5.01 3.60
N LEU A 114 -3.29 6.07 3.98
CA LEU A 114 -3.41 6.68 5.30
C LEU A 114 -4.64 7.58 5.40
N ILE A 115 -5.23 7.66 6.59
CA ILE A 115 -6.08 8.80 6.96
C ILE A 115 -5.17 9.95 7.42
N ILE A 116 -5.37 11.14 6.87
CA ILE A 116 -4.65 12.36 7.29
C ILE A 116 -5.62 13.27 8.05
N GLY A 117 -5.38 13.43 9.35
CA GLY A 117 -6.21 14.25 10.23
C GLY A 117 -5.58 15.62 10.50
N PHE A 118 -6.45 16.62 10.69
CA PHE A 118 -6.09 17.97 11.06
C PHE A 118 -7.07 18.52 12.09
N ASP A 119 -6.56 19.30 13.04
CA ASP A 119 -7.40 20.13 13.91
C ASP A 119 -7.87 21.39 13.17
N VAL A 120 -8.91 21.25 12.34
CA VAL A 120 -9.54 22.37 11.62
C VAL A 120 -10.74 22.86 12.43
N ILE A 121 -10.48 23.78 13.35
CA ILE A 121 -11.50 24.24 14.30
C ILE A 121 -12.40 25.33 13.70
N HIS A 122 -11.84 26.24 12.91
CA HIS A 122 -12.58 27.41 12.41
C HIS A 122 -12.13 27.90 11.01
N GLY A 123 -11.57 27.02 10.19
CA GLY A 123 -11.02 27.36 8.87
C GLY A 123 -9.57 27.79 8.94
#